data_AF-A0A3G4W317-F1
#
_entry.id   AF-A0A3G4W317-F1
#
_cell.length_a   1.000
_cell.length_b   1.000
_cell.length_c   1.000
_cell.angle_alpha   90.00
_cell.angle_beta   90.00
_cell.angle_gamma   90.00
#
_symmetry.space_group_name_H-M   'P 1'
#
loop_
_entity.id
_entity.type
_entity.pdbx_description
1 polymer ?
#
loop_
_entity_poly.entity_id
_entity_poly.type
_entity_poly.pdbx_seq_one_letter_code
_entity_poly.pdbx_strand_id
1 'polypeptide(L)'
;MTKTRRGPIRAAVPLIPAAALAALAALVTGCSADADRDGDGRPESAGRAALAADAGTGATPDKARIAENVKSALEVRISTGEGRFGSGTHSPCASSSPKVFTEECGEAADYTREAARFALDEIDGRSGFATLGTTARKLDKAAATYRDLGCAKNPAAADARKACLDPAAVVAQGFSDLRDGANLGLAGK
;
A
#
# COMPACT_ATOMS: atom_id res chain seq x y z
N MET A 1 -49.37 3.81 -38.25
CA MET A 1 -48.13 4.24 -38.94
C MET A 1 -46.93 3.82 -38.09
N THR A 2 -45.96 3.19 -38.77
CA THR A 2 -44.55 2.95 -38.43
C THR A 2 -44.16 2.17 -37.15
N LYS A 3 -43.83 0.90 -37.43
CA LYS A 3 -43.06 -0.07 -36.66
C LYS A 3 -41.56 0.20 -36.87
N THR A 4 -40.76 0.35 -35.81
CA THR A 4 -39.29 0.44 -35.92
C THR A 4 -38.62 -0.71 -35.18
N ARG A 5 -37.69 -1.37 -35.90
CA ARG A 5 -37.06 -2.65 -35.58
C ARG A 5 -35.77 -2.48 -34.76
N ARG A 6 -35.40 -3.59 -34.11
CA ARG A 6 -34.14 -3.93 -33.42
C ARG A 6 -32.84 -3.49 -34.12
N GLY A 7 -31.82 -3.22 -33.31
CA GLY A 7 -30.39 -3.38 -33.67
C GLY A 7 -29.49 -3.34 -32.41
N PRO A 8 -28.59 -4.32 -32.18
CA PRO A 8 -27.75 -4.40 -30.99
C PRO A 8 -26.46 -3.57 -31.10
N ILE A 9 -26.04 -2.95 -29.99
CA ILE A 9 -24.78 -2.20 -29.89
C ILE A 9 -23.64 -3.22 -29.75
N ARG A 10 -22.75 -3.22 -30.76
CA ARG A 10 -21.54 -4.06 -30.82
C ARG A 10 -20.52 -3.57 -29.79
N ALA A 11 -20.08 -4.49 -28.94
CA ALA A 11 -18.89 -4.34 -28.11
C ALA A 11 -17.64 -4.26 -29.01
N ALA A 12 -16.84 -3.21 -28.83
CA ALA A 12 -15.51 -3.11 -29.41
C ALA A 12 -14.49 -3.53 -28.35
N VAL A 13 -13.88 -4.69 -28.56
CA VAL A 13 -12.74 -5.22 -27.81
C VAL A 13 -11.47 -4.70 -28.49
N PRO A 14 -10.60 -3.92 -27.82
CA PRO A 14 -9.26 -3.69 -28.35
C PRO A 14 -8.35 -4.88 -28.04
N LEU A 15 -7.91 -5.54 -29.11
CA LEU A 15 -6.81 -6.50 -29.15
C LEU A 15 -5.49 -5.81 -28.75
N ILE A 16 -4.82 -6.31 -27.72
CA ILE A 16 -3.45 -5.92 -27.37
C ILE A 16 -2.49 -6.94 -28.03
N PRO A 17 -1.53 -6.50 -28.86
CA PRO A 17 -0.56 -7.40 -29.46
C PRO A 17 0.51 -7.85 -28.45
N ALA A 18 0.73 -9.16 -28.40
CA ALA A 18 1.85 -9.79 -27.73
C ALA A 18 3.14 -9.62 -28.57
N ALA A 19 4.20 -9.07 -27.97
CA ALA A 19 5.58 -9.16 -28.42
C ALA A 19 6.48 -9.04 -27.18
N ALA A 20 7.04 -10.15 -26.70
CA ALA A 20 8.44 -10.57 -26.90
C ALA A 20 9.42 -9.85 -25.94
N LEU A 21 9.82 -10.46 -24.81
CA LEU A 21 10.97 -11.39 -24.63
C LEU A 21 12.34 -10.82 -25.04
N ALA A 22 13.30 -10.96 -24.11
CA ALA A 22 14.75 -10.70 -24.13
C ALA A 22 15.17 -9.29 -23.66
N ALA A 23 16.23 -9.07 -22.87
CA ALA A 23 17.36 -9.93 -22.52
C ALA A 23 17.92 -9.54 -21.13
N LEU A 24 18.37 -10.56 -20.37
CA LEU A 24 19.32 -10.41 -19.28
C LEU A 24 20.70 -10.08 -19.86
N ALA A 25 21.32 -9.01 -19.37
CA ALA A 25 22.75 -8.76 -19.53
C ALA A 25 23.37 -8.61 -18.14
N ALA A 26 24.14 -9.63 -17.76
CA ALA A 26 25.11 -9.60 -16.68
C ALA A 26 26.30 -8.74 -17.09
N LEU A 27 26.88 -8.03 -16.11
CA LEU A 27 28.25 -7.46 -15.98
C LEU A 27 28.18 -6.64 -14.67
N VAL A 28 29.02 -6.79 -13.65
CA VAL A 28 30.47 -6.61 -13.66
C VAL A 28 31.11 -7.48 -12.56
N THR A 29 31.93 -8.44 -13.00
CA THR A 29 33.06 -8.98 -12.24
C THR A 29 34.16 -7.92 -12.20
N GLY A 30 34.37 -7.30 -11.04
CA GLY A 30 35.54 -6.47 -10.75
C GLY A 30 36.51 -7.25 -9.89
N CYS A 31 37.22 -8.20 -10.50
CA CYS A 31 38.38 -8.86 -9.89
C CYS A 31 39.61 -8.11 -10.39
N SER A 32 40.25 -7.33 -9.53
CA SER A 32 41.59 -6.80 -9.78
C SER A 32 42.52 -7.47 -8.79
N ALA A 33 43.23 -8.47 -9.32
CA ALA A 33 44.47 -8.99 -8.75
C ALA A 33 45.65 -8.28 -9.41
N ASP A 34 46.85 -8.51 -8.86
CA ASP A 34 48.20 -8.06 -9.24
C ASP A 34 48.63 -6.73 -8.56
N ALA A 35 49.76 -6.60 -7.86
CA ALA A 35 50.96 -7.43 -7.81
C ALA A 35 51.75 -7.23 -6.49
N ASP A 36 52.67 -8.18 -6.25
CA ASP A 36 53.67 -8.32 -5.21
C ASP A 36 54.39 -7.05 -4.71
N ARG A 37 54.71 -7.06 -3.40
CA ARG A 37 56.03 -6.69 -2.87
C ARG A 37 56.23 -7.28 -1.48
N ASP A 38 57.19 -8.20 -1.37
CA ASP A 38 57.80 -8.66 -0.13
C ASP A 38 58.41 -7.50 0.68
N GLY A 39 58.28 -7.59 2.00
CA GLY A 39 58.93 -6.69 2.96
C GLY A 39 58.55 -7.03 4.39
N ASP A 40 59.41 -7.79 5.06
CA ASP A 40 59.38 -8.15 6.48
C ASP A 40 59.07 -6.99 7.44
N GLY A 41 58.16 -7.22 8.40
CA GLY A 41 57.93 -6.34 9.54
C GLY A 41 56.70 -6.74 10.38
N ARG A 42 56.93 -7.20 11.60
CA ARG A 42 55.96 -7.72 12.60
C ARG A 42 55.61 -6.62 13.65
N PRO A 43 54.54 -6.78 14.48
CA PRO A 43 53.12 -6.48 14.30
C PRO A 43 52.73 -5.15 15.04
N GLU A 44 51.48 -5.02 15.52
CA GLU A 44 50.90 -3.87 16.27
C GLU A 44 50.28 -2.80 15.35
N SER A 45 48.96 -2.73 15.21
CA SER A 45 48.10 -2.15 16.25
C SER A 45 46.66 -2.62 16.06
N ALA A 46 46.12 -3.29 17.07
CA ALA A 46 44.70 -3.48 17.25
C ALA A 46 44.03 -2.11 17.47
N GLY A 47 43.02 -1.79 16.69
CA GLY A 47 42.22 -0.59 16.94
C GLY A 47 41.51 -0.04 15.72
N ARG A 48 40.61 -0.82 15.11
CA ARG A 48 39.44 -0.32 14.34
C ARG A 48 38.65 -1.49 13.77
N ALA A 49 37.73 -2.03 14.57
CA ALA A 49 36.52 -2.70 14.08
C ALA A 49 35.58 -2.98 15.27
N ALA A 50 35.13 -1.93 15.95
CA ALA A 50 33.85 -1.96 16.63
C ALA A 50 32.90 -1.05 15.82
N LEU A 51 32.68 -1.43 14.56
CA LEU A 51 31.50 -0.99 13.84
C LEU A 51 30.33 -1.65 14.56
N ALA A 52 29.49 -0.79 15.13
CA ALA A 52 28.23 -1.12 15.76
C ALA A 52 27.48 -2.16 14.90
N ALA A 53 27.45 -3.40 15.38
CA ALA A 53 26.38 -4.32 15.05
C ALA A 53 25.16 -3.86 15.86
N ASP A 54 24.53 -2.78 15.41
CA ASP A 54 23.22 -2.36 15.89
C ASP A 54 22.20 -2.53 14.76
N ALA A 55 21.02 -3.03 15.14
CA ALA A 55 19.81 -3.18 14.35
C ALA A 55 19.75 -4.30 13.30
N GLY A 56 19.89 -5.55 13.75
CA GLY A 56 19.41 -6.72 13.03
C GLY A 56 18.44 -7.54 13.88
N THR A 57 17.31 -6.96 14.30
CA THR A 57 16.30 -7.69 15.06
C THR A 57 15.64 -8.77 14.19
N GLY A 58 16.25 -9.95 14.16
CA GLY A 58 15.57 -11.24 14.35
C GLY A 58 14.43 -11.62 13.41
N ALA A 59 14.38 -11.13 12.18
CA ALA A 59 13.55 -11.76 11.16
C ALA A 59 14.25 -13.04 10.69
N THR A 60 13.74 -14.21 11.08
CA THR A 60 14.13 -15.45 10.40
C THR A 60 13.77 -15.31 8.91
N PRO A 61 14.50 -15.96 7.98
CA PRO A 61 14.24 -15.84 6.54
C PRO A 61 12.76 -16.06 6.16
N ASP A 62 12.06 -16.94 6.87
CA ASP A 62 10.63 -17.17 6.69
C ASP A 62 9.74 -15.98 7.09
N LYS A 63 10.07 -15.27 8.18
CA LYS A 63 9.32 -14.08 8.59
C LYS A 63 9.48 -12.94 7.60
N ALA A 64 10.71 -12.73 7.11
CA ALA A 64 10.99 -11.72 6.08
C ALA A 64 10.23 -12.02 4.78
N ARG A 65 10.24 -13.28 4.33
CA ARG A 65 9.48 -13.73 3.16
C ARG A 65 7.96 -13.54 3.33
N ILE A 66 7.43 -13.87 4.50
CA ILE A 66 6.01 -13.65 4.82
C ILE A 66 5.65 -12.17 4.75
N ALA A 67 6.45 -11.29 5.36
CA ALA A 67 6.19 -9.86 5.35
C ALA A 67 6.30 -9.25 3.93
N GLU A 68 7.23 -9.72 3.11
CA GLU A 68 7.32 -9.28 1.71
C GLU A 68 6.12 -9.73 0.88
N ASN A 69 5.60 -10.94 1.12
CA ASN A 69 4.38 -11.43 0.45
C ASN A 69 3.16 -10.56 0.82
N VAL A 70 2.98 -10.27 2.12
CA VAL A 70 1.88 -9.42 2.59
C VAL A 70 1.98 -8.02 1.98
N LYS A 71 3.17 -7.42 2.02
CA LYS A 71 3.41 -6.10 1.41
C LYS A 71 3.12 -6.10 -0.08
N SER A 72 3.62 -7.09 -0.83
CA SER A 72 3.41 -7.19 -2.28
C SER A 72 1.93 -7.32 -2.63
N ALA A 73 1.20 -8.18 -1.90
CA ALA A 73 -0.23 -8.38 -2.12
C ALA A 73 -1.05 -7.11 -1.79
N LEU A 74 -0.66 -6.40 -0.73
CA LEU A 74 -1.33 -5.17 -0.33
C LEU A 74 -1.01 -4.01 -1.28
N GLU A 75 0.24 -3.88 -1.76
CA GLU A 75 0.67 -2.80 -2.65
C GLU A 75 -0.12 -2.80 -3.97
N VAL A 76 -0.46 -3.97 -4.52
CA VAL A 76 -1.31 -4.07 -5.72
C VAL A 76 -2.67 -3.40 -5.49
N ARG A 77 -3.28 -3.65 -4.33
CA ARG A 77 -4.59 -3.08 -3.96
C ARG A 77 -4.48 -1.59 -3.67
N ILE A 78 -3.44 -1.18 -2.94
CA ILE A 78 -3.16 0.22 -2.61
C ILE A 78 -2.96 1.02 -3.91
N SER A 79 -2.04 0.60 -4.78
CA SER A 79 -1.77 1.26 -6.06
C SER A 79 -3.04 1.36 -6.94
N THR A 80 -3.87 0.32 -6.97
CA THR A 80 -5.15 0.36 -7.68
C THR A 80 -6.12 1.37 -7.06
N GLY A 81 -6.19 1.43 -5.73
CA GLY A 81 -7.02 2.39 -5.00
C GLY A 81 -6.57 3.83 -5.22
N GLU A 82 -5.27 4.09 -5.09
CA GLU A 82 -4.67 5.42 -5.33
C GLU A 82 -4.83 5.85 -6.79
N GLY A 83 -4.70 4.94 -7.75
CA GLY A 83 -4.92 5.25 -9.16
C GLY A 83 -6.37 5.66 -9.47
N ARG A 84 -7.36 5.13 -8.73
CA ARG A 84 -8.79 5.42 -8.92
C ARG A 84 -9.26 6.62 -8.11
N PHE A 85 -8.85 6.70 -6.85
CA PHE A 85 -9.42 7.63 -5.88
C PHE A 85 -8.38 8.62 -5.34
N GLY A 86 -7.10 8.50 -5.67
CA GLY A 86 -6.04 9.28 -5.03
C GLY A 86 -5.84 8.93 -3.54
N SER A 87 -4.94 9.66 -2.89
CA SER A 87 -4.69 9.56 -1.45
C SER A 87 -4.36 10.92 -0.85
N GLY A 88 -4.46 11.00 0.48
CA GLY A 88 -4.23 12.20 1.26
C GLY A 88 -5.11 13.36 0.78
N THR A 89 -4.48 14.48 0.44
CA THR A 89 -5.16 15.68 -0.05
C THR A 89 -5.78 15.54 -1.44
N HIS A 90 -5.39 14.51 -2.21
CA HIS A 90 -5.92 14.25 -3.55
C HIS A 90 -7.11 13.28 -3.53
N SER A 91 -7.47 12.75 -2.36
CA SER A 91 -8.62 11.87 -2.19
C SER A 91 -9.95 12.63 -2.32
N PRO A 92 -11.02 12.03 -2.87
CA PRO A 92 -12.36 12.60 -2.78
C PRO A 92 -12.82 12.76 -1.32
N CYS A 93 -12.25 12.00 -0.39
CA CYS A 93 -12.56 12.05 1.04
C CYS A 93 -11.72 13.05 1.84
N ALA A 94 -10.80 13.78 1.21
CA ALA A 94 -10.08 14.84 1.90
C ALA A 94 -11.07 15.89 2.46
N SER A 95 -10.83 16.41 3.67
CA SER A 95 -11.74 17.38 4.30
C SER A 95 -11.87 18.70 3.52
N SER A 96 -10.86 19.04 2.71
CA SER A 96 -10.87 20.16 1.77
C SER A 96 -11.52 19.84 0.42
N SER A 97 -11.85 18.58 0.15
CA SER A 97 -12.41 18.14 -1.12
C SER A 97 -13.90 18.49 -1.19
N PRO A 98 -14.38 19.06 -2.30
CA PRO A 98 -15.82 19.25 -2.52
C PRO A 98 -16.56 17.91 -2.70
N LYS A 99 -15.84 16.79 -2.84
CA LYS A 99 -16.39 15.45 -3.06
C LYS A 99 -16.61 14.65 -1.76
N VAL A 100 -16.32 15.23 -0.60
CA VAL A 100 -16.38 14.51 0.70
C VAL A 100 -17.80 14.04 1.07
N PHE A 101 -18.85 14.62 0.46
CA PHE A 101 -20.25 14.25 0.68
C PHE A 101 -20.92 13.65 -0.56
N THR A 102 -20.14 13.02 -1.44
CA THR A 102 -20.64 12.40 -2.68
C THR A 102 -20.41 10.89 -2.67
N GLU A 103 -21.07 10.20 -3.62
CA GLU A 103 -20.86 8.77 -3.85
C GLU A 103 -19.39 8.44 -4.15
N GLU A 104 -18.63 9.35 -4.75
CA GLU A 104 -17.21 9.11 -5.07
C GLU A 104 -16.36 8.92 -3.79
N CYS A 105 -16.62 9.68 -2.72
CA CYS A 105 -15.99 9.40 -1.42
C CYS A 105 -16.57 8.13 -0.77
N GLY A 106 -17.85 7.84 -0.99
CA GLY A 106 -18.46 6.57 -0.57
C GLY A 106 -17.75 5.34 -1.16
N GLU A 107 -17.51 5.34 -2.47
CA GLU A 107 -16.78 4.29 -3.18
C GLU A 107 -15.33 4.18 -2.70
N ALA A 108 -14.67 5.33 -2.49
CA ALA A 108 -13.31 5.35 -1.93
C ALA A 108 -13.29 4.72 -0.53
N ALA A 109 -14.26 5.06 0.34
CA ALA A 109 -14.39 4.48 1.67
C ALA A 109 -14.62 2.97 1.63
N ASP A 110 -15.51 2.48 0.77
CA ASP A 110 -15.76 1.06 0.59
C ASP A 110 -14.51 0.32 0.09
N TYR A 111 -13.81 0.87 -0.89
CA TYR A 111 -12.56 0.27 -1.38
C TYR A 111 -11.46 0.27 -0.31
N THR A 112 -11.29 1.36 0.43
CA THR A 112 -10.34 1.43 1.57
C THR A 112 -10.69 0.39 2.63
N ARG A 113 -11.98 0.18 2.90
CA ARG A 113 -12.45 -0.87 3.82
C ARG A 113 -12.07 -2.27 3.35
N GLU A 114 -12.27 -2.57 2.08
CA GLU A 114 -11.91 -3.87 1.49
C GLU A 114 -10.39 -4.11 1.54
N ALA A 115 -9.59 -3.09 1.27
CA ALA A 115 -8.13 -3.17 1.39
C ALA A 115 -7.70 -3.40 2.86
N ALA A 116 -8.33 -2.71 3.81
CA ALA A 116 -8.06 -2.89 5.22
C ALA A 116 -8.43 -4.30 5.72
N ARG A 117 -9.60 -4.82 5.34
CA ARG A 117 -10.02 -6.18 5.68
C ARG A 117 -9.09 -7.23 5.11
N PHE A 118 -8.70 -7.06 3.85
CA PHE A 118 -7.71 -7.93 3.24
C PHE A 118 -6.38 -7.91 4.00
N ALA A 119 -5.90 -6.75 4.44
CA ALA A 119 -4.70 -6.68 5.26
C ALA A 119 -4.85 -7.44 6.58
N LEU A 120 -6.03 -7.40 7.21
CA LEU A 120 -6.31 -8.17 8.43
C LEU A 120 -6.31 -9.68 8.16
N ASP A 121 -6.93 -10.12 7.07
CA ASP A 121 -6.97 -11.52 6.67
C ASP A 121 -5.57 -12.06 6.35
N GLU A 122 -4.74 -11.26 5.65
CA GLU A 122 -3.37 -11.64 5.28
C GLU A 122 -2.46 -11.82 6.50
N ILE A 123 -2.67 -11.03 7.57
CA ILE A 123 -1.85 -11.08 8.79
C ILE A 123 -2.45 -11.94 9.90
N ASP A 124 -3.62 -12.54 9.69
CA ASP A 124 -4.27 -13.33 10.74
C ASP A 124 -3.38 -14.50 11.20
N GLY A 125 -3.27 -14.66 12.52
CA GLY A 125 -2.35 -15.64 13.13
C GLY A 125 -0.85 -15.36 12.93
N ARG A 126 -0.45 -14.22 12.31
CA ARG A 126 0.97 -13.89 12.06
C ARG A 126 1.50 -12.86 13.06
N SER A 127 2.68 -13.15 13.62
CA SER A 127 3.41 -12.19 14.48
C SER A 127 4.15 -11.14 13.65
N GLY A 128 4.34 -9.93 14.19
CA GLY A 128 5.18 -8.89 13.58
C GLY A 128 4.46 -7.91 12.66
N PHE A 129 3.12 -7.85 12.73
CA PHE A 129 2.27 -6.93 11.97
C PHE A 129 1.35 -6.11 12.89
N ALA A 130 1.80 -5.81 14.11
CA ALA A 130 0.95 -5.16 15.11
C ALA A 130 0.51 -3.77 14.64
N THR A 131 1.43 -3.03 14.01
CA THR A 131 1.14 -1.72 13.44
C THR A 131 0.16 -1.82 12.27
N LEU A 132 0.42 -2.71 11.28
CA LEU A 132 -0.49 -2.92 10.15
C LEU A 132 -1.90 -3.31 10.61
N GLY A 133 -2.01 -4.25 11.55
CA GLY A 133 -3.31 -4.69 12.08
C GLY A 133 -4.06 -3.57 12.79
N THR A 134 -3.37 -2.70 13.51
CA THR A 134 -3.99 -1.55 14.18
C THR A 134 -4.50 -0.53 13.16
N THR A 135 -3.68 -0.19 12.16
CA THR A 135 -4.07 0.68 11.06
C THR A 135 -5.27 0.13 10.29
N ALA A 136 -5.23 -1.15 9.91
CA ALA A 136 -6.31 -1.78 9.16
C ALA A 136 -7.64 -1.78 9.93
N ARG A 137 -7.64 -2.08 11.24
CA ARG A 137 -8.84 -1.98 12.08
C ARG A 137 -9.38 -0.55 12.15
N LYS A 138 -8.50 0.45 12.29
CA LYS A 138 -8.88 1.86 12.31
C LYS A 138 -9.58 2.26 11.01
N LEU A 139 -9.04 1.84 9.87
CA LEU A 139 -9.60 2.12 8.55
C LEU A 139 -10.94 1.42 8.30
N ASP A 140 -11.04 0.13 8.63
CA ASP A 140 -12.32 -0.60 8.52
C ASP A 140 -13.42 0.09 9.33
N LYS A 141 -13.10 0.50 10.56
CA LYS A 141 -14.02 1.24 11.43
C LYS A 141 -14.39 2.61 10.87
N ALA A 142 -13.42 3.38 10.38
CA ALA A 142 -13.66 4.71 9.84
C ALA A 142 -14.57 4.66 8.60
N ALA A 143 -14.26 3.76 7.65
CA ALA A 143 -15.07 3.57 6.45
C ALA A 143 -16.49 3.09 6.80
N ALA A 144 -16.62 2.14 7.73
CA ALA A 144 -17.93 1.71 8.23
C ALA A 144 -18.71 2.89 8.84
N THR A 145 -18.05 3.70 9.67
CA THR A 145 -18.67 4.86 10.31
C THR A 145 -19.14 5.90 9.30
N TYR A 146 -18.31 6.22 8.29
CA TYR A 146 -18.67 7.14 7.20
C TYR A 146 -19.93 6.66 6.46
N ARG A 147 -20.02 5.36 6.17
CA ARG A 147 -21.17 4.77 5.51
C ARG A 147 -22.41 4.74 6.40
N ASP A 148 -22.27 4.34 7.65
CA ASP A 148 -23.39 4.18 8.58
C ASP A 148 -24.02 5.54 8.95
N LEU A 149 -23.23 6.61 8.94
CA LEU A 149 -23.70 8.00 9.04
C LEU A 149 -24.40 8.51 7.75
N GLY A 150 -24.32 7.76 6.64
CA GLY A 150 -24.90 8.16 5.36
C GLY A 150 -24.20 9.36 4.71
N CYS A 151 -22.91 9.56 4.97
CA CYS A 151 -22.17 10.75 4.56
C CYS A 151 -22.19 11.00 3.03
N ALA A 152 -22.13 9.94 2.23
CA ALA A 152 -22.21 10.02 0.77
C ALA A 152 -23.58 10.47 0.22
N LYS A 153 -24.63 10.49 1.06
CA LYS A 153 -25.98 10.94 0.70
C LYS A 153 -26.17 12.45 0.81
N ASN A 154 -25.08 13.20 1.02
CA ASN A 154 -25.09 14.64 1.16
C ASN A 154 -26.06 15.14 2.26
N PRO A 155 -25.81 14.82 3.54
CA PRO A 155 -26.69 15.24 4.63
C PRO A 155 -26.80 16.76 4.68
N ALA A 156 -28.02 17.29 4.85
CA ALA A 156 -28.27 18.74 4.91
C ALA A 156 -27.90 19.36 6.27
N ALA A 157 -28.03 18.59 7.36
CA ALA A 157 -27.75 19.08 8.70
C ALA A 157 -26.25 19.31 8.93
N ALA A 158 -25.90 20.47 9.49
CA ALA A 158 -24.51 20.86 9.74
C ALA A 158 -23.78 19.87 10.68
N ASP A 159 -24.45 19.41 11.74
CA ASP A 159 -23.87 18.45 12.69
C ASP A 159 -23.61 17.09 12.05
N ALA A 160 -24.52 16.62 11.18
CA ALA A 160 -24.32 15.40 10.42
C ALA A 160 -23.14 15.51 9.45
N ARG A 161 -23.01 16.65 8.75
CA ARG A 161 -21.84 16.94 7.92
C ARG A 161 -20.54 16.96 8.73
N LYS A 162 -20.54 17.60 9.90
CA LYS A 162 -19.38 17.66 10.79
C LYS A 162 -18.95 16.27 11.25
N ALA A 163 -19.89 15.42 11.64
CA ALA A 163 -19.63 14.04 12.08
C ALA A 163 -18.97 13.16 11.00
N CYS A 164 -19.18 13.49 9.73
CA CYS A 164 -18.60 12.77 8.59
C CYS A 164 -17.14 13.14 8.29
N LEU A 165 -16.67 14.30 8.73
CA LEU A 165 -15.35 14.81 8.32
C LEU A 165 -14.20 13.98 8.90
N ASP A 166 -14.29 13.59 10.18
CA ASP A 166 -13.26 12.79 10.84
C ASP A 166 -13.08 11.40 10.21
N PRO A 167 -14.14 10.58 10.02
CA PRO A 167 -13.98 9.29 9.35
C PRO A 167 -13.56 9.44 7.89
N ALA A 168 -14.01 10.48 7.17
CA ALA A 168 -13.58 10.75 5.80
C ALA A 168 -12.08 11.08 5.71
N ALA A 169 -11.57 11.91 6.63
CA ALA A 169 -10.15 12.25 6.68
C ALA A 169 -9.26 11.02 6.96
N VAL A 170 -9.74 10.09 7.79
CA VAL A 170 -9.06 8.81 8.03
C VAL A 170 -9.07 7.94 6.77
N VAL A 171 -10.19 7.87 6.04
CA VAL A 171 -10.27 7.17 4.74
C VAL A 171 -9.30 7.77 3.73
N ALA A 172 -9.21 9.11 3.66
CA ALA A 172 -8.33 9.80 2.72
C ALA A 172 -6.84 9.41 2.87
N GLN A 173 -6.38 9.19 4.10
CA GLN A 173 -5.02 8.74 4.40
C GLN A 173 -4.85 7.22 4.33
N GLY A 174 -5.92 6.45 4.12
CA GLY A 174 -5.93 5.02 4.36
C GLY A 174 -4.92 4.23 3.53
N PHE A 175 -4.70 4.61 2.27
CA PHE A 175 -3.74 3.93 1.40
C PHE A 175 -2.29 4.15 1.83
N SER A 176 -1.90 5.38 2.17
CA SER A 176 -0.56 5.65 2.70
C SER A 176 -0.34 4.98 4.05
N ASP A 177 -1.33 5.04 4.94
CA ASP A 177 -1.24 4.42 6.28
C ASP A 177 -1.09 2.89 6.17
N LEU A 178 -1.79 2.24 5.24
CA LEU A 178 -1.67 0.80 5.00
C LEU A 178 -0.28 0.42 4.45
N ARG A 179 0.25 1.22 3.52
CA ARG A 179 1.59 1.02 2.96
C ARG A 179 2.65 1.12 4.05
N ASP A 180 2.57 2.16 4.87
CA ASP A 180 3.48 2.38 5.99
C ASP A 180 3.38 1.25 7.01
N GLY A 181 2.16 0.81 7.32
CA GLY A 181 1.93 -0.35 8.19
C GLY A 181 2.59 -1.64 7.66
N ALA A 182 2.48 -1.91 6.36
CA ALA A 182 3.11 -3.08 5.74
C ALA A 182 4.65 -2.99 5.74
N ASN A 183 5.20 -1.80 5.47
CA ASN A 183 6.64 -1.55 5.55
C ASN A 183 7.16 -1.70 6.98
N LEU A 184 6.39 -1.29 7.99
CA LEU A 184 6.73 -1.50 9.40
C LEU A 184 6.63 -2.98 9.81
N GLY A 185 5.74 -3.75 9.17
CA GLY A 185 5.67 -5.20 9.34
C GLY A 185 6.96 -5.91 8.91
N LEU A 186 7.63 -5.43 7.84
CA LEU A 186 8.97 -5.92 7.47
C LEU A 186 10.02 -5.68 8.56
N ALA A 187 9.86 -4.61 9.34
CA ALA A 187 10.71 -4.31 10.49
C ALA A 187 10.28 -5.06 11.77
N GLY A 188 9.25 -5.91 11.69
CA GLY A 188 8.71 -6.68 12.81
C GLY A 188 7.91 -5.85 13.83
N LYS A 189 7.28 -4.75 13.39
CA LYS A 189 6.57 -3.77 14.25
C LYS A 189 5.04 -3.78 14.09
#